data_AF-A0A3C7VZW9-F1
#
_entry.id   AF-A0A3C7VZW9-F1
#
_cell.length_a   1.000
_cell.length_b   1.000
_cell.length_c   1.000
_cell.angle_alpha   90.00
_cell.angle_beta   90.00
_cell.angle_gamma   90.00
#
_symmetry.space_group_name_H-M   'P 1'
#
loop_
_entity.id
_entity.type
_entity.pdbx_description
1 polymer ?
#
loop_
_entity_poly.entity_id
_entity_poly.type
_entity_poly.pdbx_seq_one_letter_code
_entity_poly.pdbx_strand_id
1 'polypeptide(L)' 'MAKGTALAQDQLSALADIVGPDRVLAGPEASEQYGRDWTRAHAPAPCAVVLPGSIG' A
#
# COMPACT_ATOMS: atom_id res chain seq x y z
N MET A 1 -10.62 11.37 -11.77
CA MET A 1 -9.48 10.83 -10.98
C MET A 1 -9.96 9.55 -10.34
N ALA A 2 -9.37 8.40 -10.68
CA ALA A 2 -9.77 7.14 -10.09
C ALA A 2 -9.33 7.12 -8.62
N LYS A 3 -10.28 7.26 -7.68
CA LYS A 3 -10.05 6.98 -6.27
C LYS A 3 -9.76 5.48 -6.16
N GLY A 4 -8.50 5.10 -5.95
CA GLY A 4 -8.21 3.78 -5.39
C GLY A 4 -9.06 3.62 -4.12
N THR A 5 -9.77 2.52 -3.98
CA THR A 5 -10.66 2.30 -2.83
C THR A 5 -9.84 2.35 -1.56
N ALA A 6 -10.00 3.41 -0.77
CA ALA A 6 -9.32 3.54 0.52
C ALA A 6 -9.77 2.39 1.43
N LEU A 7 -8.81 1.77 2.13
CA LEU A 7 -9.13 0.78 3.16
C LEU A 7 -9.77 1.48 4.37
N ALA A 8 -10.62 0.74 5.07
CA ALA A 8 -11.12 1.17 6.38
C ALA A 8 -9.98 1.19 7.40
N GLN A 9 -10.11 2.02 8.44
CA GLN A 9 -9.08 2.18 9.48
C GLN A 9 -8.74 0.84 10.15
N ASP A 10 -9.76 0.03 10.46
CA ASP A 10 -9.57 -1.28 11.11
C ASP A 10 -8.75 -2.25 10.25
N GLN A 11 -8.84 -2.15 8.92
CA GLN A 11 -8.03 -2.97 8.00
C GLN A 11 -6.57 -2.54 7.99
N LEU A 12 -6.32 -1.22 8.03
CA LEU A 12 -4.96 -0.69 8.16
C LEU A 12 -4.33 -1.08 9.50
N SER A 13 -5.11 -1.04 10.58
CA SER A 13 -4.68 -1.50 11.90
C SER A 13 -4.35 -2.99 11.90
N ALA A 14 -5.20 -3.84 11.31
CA ALA A 14 -4.93 -5.28 11.21
C ALA A 14 -3.66 -5.60 10.42
N LEU A 15 -3.37 -4.85 9.35
CA LEU A 15 -2.10 -4.99 8.62
C LEU A 15 -0.90 -4.53 9.48
N ALA A 16 -1.05 -3.41 10.20
CA ALA A 16 -0.02 -2.87 11.08
C ALA A 16 0.29 -3.81 12.25
N ASP A 17 -0.68 -4.58 12.74
CA ASP A 17 -0.45 -5.58 13.79
C ASP A 17 0.44 -6.74 13.31
N ILE A 18 0.47 -7.04 12.01
CA ILE A 18 1.28 -8.12 11.43
C ILE A 18 2.70 -7.65 11.13
N VAL A 19 2.83 -6.51 10.43
CA VAL A 19 4.14 -6.04 9.93
C VAL A 19 4.73 -4.88 10.74
N GLY A 20 3.99 -4.33 11.69
CA GLY A 20 4.31 -3.06 12.36
C GLY A 20 3.78 -1.84 11.59
N PRO A 21 3.43 -0.76 12.30
CA PRO A 21 2.78 0.42 11.72
C PRO A 21 3.64 1.15 10.68
N ASP A 22 4.96 1.20 10.87
CA ASP A 22 5.90 1.86 9.95
C ASP A 22 6.02 1.14 8.58
N ARG A 23 5.40 -0.04 8.45
CA ARG A 23 5.47 -0.90 7.26
C ARG A 23 4.16 -0.98 6.49
N VAL A 24 3.17 -0.15 6.85
CA VAL A 24 1.89 0.00 6.14
C VAL A 24 1.80 1.42 5.59
N LEU A 25 1.95 1.55 4.27
CA LEU A 25 2.01 2.84 3.58
C LEU A 25 0.73 3.07 2.77
N ALA A 26 -0.09 4.05 3.16
CA ALA A 26 -1.33 4.41 2.46
C ALA A 26 -1.24 5.76 1.69
N GLY A 27 -0.05 6.36 1.64
CA GLY A 27 0.19 7.66 1.01
C GLY A 27 0.46 7.59 -0.50
N PRO A 28 0.33 8.73 -1.22
CA PRO A 28 0.58 8.81 -2.66
C PRO A 28 2.02 8.47 -3.04
N GLU A 29 3.00 8.83 -2.20
CA GLU A 29 4.42 8.53 -2.43
C GLU A 29 4.68 7.02 -2.57
N ALA A 30 4.06 6.22 -1.70
CA ALA A 30 4.21 4.76 -1.73
C ALA A 30 3.54 4.16 -2.97
N SER A 31 2.41 4.70 -3.41
CA SER A 31 1.75 4.30 -4.65
C SER A 31 2.65 4.52 -5.87
N GLU A 32 3.33 5.67 -5.92
CA GLU A 32 4.27 5.97 -7.01
C GLU A 32 5.52 5.11 -6.98
N GLN A 33 6.05 4.84 -5.80
CA GLN A 33 7.28 4.08 -5.63
C GLN A 33 7.10 2.58 -5.86
N TYR A 34 6.02 2.00 -5.34
CA TYR A 34 5.83 0.54 -5.30
C TYR A 34 4.67 0.05 -6.17
N GLY A 35 3.72 0.91 -6.54
CA GLY A 35 2.56 0.52 -7.33
C GLY A 35 2.78 0.58 -8.85
N ARG A 36 3.86 1.22 -9.31
CA ARG A 36 4.17 1.31 -10.75
C ARG A 36 4.74 -0.01 -11.26
N ASP A 37 4.13 -0.54 -12.30
CA ASP A 37 4.71 -1.65 -13.05
C ASP A 37 5.83 -1.18 -13.99
N TRP A 38 6.56 -2.12 -14.56
CA TRP A 38 7.73 -1.86 -15.41
C TRP A 38 7.38 -1.18 -16.74
N THR A 39 6.16 -1.37 -17.26
CA THR A 39 5.69 -0.74 -18.51
C THR A 39 5.26 0.70 -18.28
N ARG A 40 4.79 1.02 -17.07
CA ARG A 40 4.23 2.33 -16.69
C ARG A 40 3.04 2.76 -17.56
N ALA A 41 2.38 1.82 -18.22
CA ALA A 41 1.24 2.09 -19.09
C ALA A 41 0.02 2.59 -18.31
N HIS A 42 -0.07 2.24 -17.02
CA HIS A 42 -1.19 2.60 -16.16
C HIS A 42 -0.73 3.36 -14.90
N ALA A 43 -1.57 4.29 -14.46
CA ALA A 43 -1.37 4.97 -13.19
C ALA A 43 -1.58 3.98 -12.02
N PRO A 44 -0.68 3.94 -11.03
CA PRO A 44 -0.81 3.05 -9.89
C PRO A 44 -2.02 3.45 -9.02
N ALA A 45 -2.80 2.46 -8.59
CA ALA A 45 -3.95 2.66 -7.71
C ALA A 45 -4.08 1.61 -6.57
N PRO A 46 -2.99 1.26 -5.85
CA PRO A 46 -3.09 0.44 -4.65
C PRO A 46 -3.84 1.17 -3.54
N CYS A 47 -4.51 0.41 -2.67
CA CYS A 47 -5.18 0.94 -1.47
C CYS A 47 -4.22 1.10 -0.28
N ALA A 48 -3.17 0.28 -0.23
CA ALA A 48 -2.03 0.37 0.68
C ALA A 48 -0.86 -0.45 0.11
N VAL A 49 0.36 -0.13 0.55
CA VAL A 49 1.57 -0.91 0.31
C VAL A 49 2.04 -1.47 1.64
N VAL A 50 2.28 -2.78 1.69
CA VAL A 50 2.76 -3.48 2.89
C VAL A 50 4.18 -3.97 2.61
N LEU A 51 5.10 -3.75 3.57
CA LEU A 51 6.52 -4.10 3.43
C LEU A 51 6.94 -5.17 4.46
N PRO A 52 6.62 -6.46 4.26
CA PRO A 52 6.97 -7.52 5.20
C PRO A 52 8.48 -7.59 5.48
N GLY A 53 8.85 -7.82 6.75
CA GLY A 53 10.25 -7.97 7.17
C GLY A 53 10.81 -9.38 7.02
N SER A 54 9.95 -10.38 6.85
CA SER A 54 10.27 -11.80 6.69
C SER A 54 9.12 -12.52 5.97
N ILE A 55 9.35 -13.78 5.60
CA ILE A 55 8.33 -14.65 4.97
C ILE A 55 7.42 -15.37 5.99
N GLY A 56 7.77 -15.32 7.29
CA GLY A 56 7.22 -16.22 8.31
C GLY A 56 8.01 -17.52 8.43
#